data_AF-A0A7W9Z4R1-F1
#
_entry.id   AF-A0A7W9Z4R1-F1
#
_cell.length_a   1.000
_cell.length_b   1.000
_cell.length_c   1.000
_cell.angle_alpha   90.00
_cell.angle_beta   90.00
_cell.angle_gamma   90.00
#
_symmetry.space_group_name_H-M   'P 1'
#
loop_
_entity.id
_entity.type
_entity.pdbx_description
1 polymer ?
#
loop_
_entity_poly.entity_id
_entity_poly.type
_entity_poly.pdbx_seq_one_letter_code
_entity_poly.pdbx_strand_id
1 'polypeptide(L)' 'MELYLRVRLAVSEGMTQRQAAKHFNISRDSVAKMLSYSTPPGYQRRSPIRRPKLDAFVSTID' A
#
# COMPACT_ATOMS: atom_id res chain seq x y z
N MET A 1 -0.37 -3.01 11.41
CA MET A 1 0.01 -4.32 10.82
C MET A 1 -1.00 -5.41 11.16
N GLU A 2 -1.48 -5.46 12.40
CA GLU A 2 -2.34 -6.55 12.87
C GLU A 2 -3.67 -6.70 12.10
N LEU A 3 -4.39 -5.60 11.84
CA LEU A 3 -5.64 -5.62 11.07
C LEU A 3 -5.48 -6.27 9.68
N TYR A 4 -4.36 -5.98 9.00
CA TYR A 4 -4.09 -6.51 7.68
C TYR A 4 -3.95 -8.03 7.68
N LEU A 5 -3.21 -8.57 8.65
CA LEU A 5 -3.05 -10.01 8.83
C LEU A 5 -4.39 -10.68 9.13
N ARG A 6 -5.17 -10.11 10.06
CA ARG A 6 -6.49 -10.63 10.44
C ARG A 6 -7.48 -10.66 9.26
N VAL A 7 -7.51 -9.61 8.44
CA VAL A 7 -8.36 -9.56 7.24
C VAL A 7 -7.97 -10.64 6.23
N ARG A 8 -6.67 -10.83 5.99
CA ARG A 8 -6.16 -11.85 5.05
C ARG A 8 -6.47 -13.27 5.52
N LEU A 9 -6.28 -13.57 6.79
CA LEU A 9 -6.62 -14.87 7.37
C LEU A 9 -8.11 -15.15 7.26
N ALA A 10 -8.96 -14.21 7.67
CA ALA A 10 -10.41 -14.40 7.59
C ALA A 10 -10.90 -14.69 6.17
N VAL A 11 -10.35 -14.00 5.16
CA VAL A 11 -10.70 -14.26 3.76
C VAL A 11 -10.14 -15.61 3.27
N SER A 12 -8.94 -15.98 3.68
CA SER A 12 -8.36 -17.30 3.38
C SER A 12 -9.16 -18.45 4.01
N GLU A 13 -9.79 -18.21 5.16
CA GLU A 13 -10.66 -19.15 5.87
C GLU A 13 -12.09 -19.23 5.29
N GLY A 14 -12.36 -18.49 4.20
CA GLY A 14 -13.62 -18.57 3.44
C GLY A 14 -14.55 -17.38 3.60
N MET A 15 -14.17 -16.34 4.34
CA MET A 15 -14.96 -15.11 4.43
C MET A 15 -14.91 -14.34 3.11
N THR A 16 -16.06 -13.95 2.56
CA THR A 16 -16.08 -13.07 1.39
C THR A 16 -15.54 -11.68 1.73
N GLN A 17 -15.00 -10.97 0.75
CA GLN A 17 -14.53 -9.58 0.95
C GLN A 17 -15.61 -8.65 1.53
N ARG A 18 -16.88 -8.89 1.18
CA ARG A 18 -18.04 -8.14 1.69
C ARG A 18 -18.29 -8.43 3.17
N GLN A 19 -18.19 -9.69 3.58
CA GLN A 19 -18.31 -10.09 4.98
C GLN A 19 -17.14 -9.55 5.80
N ALA A 20 -15.91 -9.64 5.30
CA ALA A 20 -14.72 -9.09 5.96
C ALA A 20 -14.84 -7.57 6.15
N ALA A 21 -15.28 -6.82 5.14
CA ALA A 21 -15.50 -5.38 5.26
C ALA A 21 -16.49 -5.02 6.37
N LYS A 22 -17.60 -5.78 6.49
CA LYS A 22 -18.58 -5.59 7.57
C LYS A 22 -18.02 -6.00 8.94
N HIS A 23 -17.33 -7.14 9.02
CA HIS A 23 -16.79 -7.70 10.27
C HIS A 23 -15.71 -6.80 10.87
N PHE A 24 -14.80 -6.29 10.03
CA PHE A 24 -13.71 -5.41 10.45
C PHE A 24 -14.07 -3.92 10.39
N ASN A 25 -15.30 -3.58 10.01
CA ASN A 25 -15.80 -2.20 9.87
C ASN A 25 -14.87 -1.30 9.03
N ILE A 26 -14.48 -1.77 7.84
CA ILE A 26 -13.64 -1.04 6.89
C ILE A 26 -14.25 -1.05 5.50
N SER A 27 -13.79 -0.16 4.62
CA SER A 27 -14.28 -0.14 3.24
C SER A 27 -13.89 -1.41 2.49
N ARG A 28 -14.76 -1.84 1.56
CA ARG A 28 -14.47 -2.96 0.66
C ARG A 28 -13.20 -2.72 -0.16
N ASP A 29 -12.93 -1.48 -0.55
CA ASP A 29 -11.71 -1.11 -1.27
C ASP A 29 -10.45 -1.29 -0.42
N SER A 30 -10.55 -1.06 0.89
CA SER A 30 -9.45 -1.33 1.81
C SER A 30 -9.19 -2.83 1.89
N VAL A 31 -10.24 -3.66 2.04
CA VAL A 31 -10.11 -5.13 2.01
C VAL A 31 -9.50 -5.60 0.68
N ALA A 32 -9.99 -5.10 -0.45
CA ALA A 32 -9.45 -5.43 -1.76
C ALA A 32 -7.97 -5.09 -1.87
N LYS A 33 -7.56 -3.88 -1.47
CA LYS A 33 -6.13 -3.50 -1.38
C LYS A 33 -5.35 -4.43 -0.45
N MET A 34 -5.91 -4.82 0.69
CA MET A 34 -5.22 -5.72 1.62
C MET A 34 -4.96 -7.11 1.03
N LEU A 35 -5.83 -7.58 0.16
CA LEU A 35 -5.67 -8.87 -0.53
C LEU A 35 -4.70 -8.79 -1.71
N SER A 36 -4.69 -7.67 -2.45
CA SER A 36 -3.87 -7.49 -3.66
C SER A 36 -2.36 -7.45 -3.43
N TYR A 37 -1.89 -7.01 -2.26
CA TYR A 37 -0.46 -6.95 -1.95
C TYR A 37 -0.07 -8.08 -1.00
N SER A 38 1.16 -8.58 -1.05
CA SER A 38 1.66 -9.64 -0.14
C SER A 38 1.97 -9.11 1.27
N THR A 39 2.46 -7.88 1.33
CA THR A 39 2.71 -7.12 2.55
C THR A 39 1.80 -5.90 2.60
N PRO A 40 1.41 -5.42 3.80
CA PRO A 40 0.71 -4.15 3.94
C PRO A 40 1.43 -3.11 3.10
N PRO A 41 0.74 -2.43 2.18
CA PRO A 41 1.37 -1.43 1.35
C PRO A 41 2.01 -0.39 2.27
N GLY A 42 3.33 -0.44 2.45
CA GLY A 42 4.11 0.54 3.19
C GLY A 42 4.21 1.87 2.43
N TYR A 43 3.28 2.11 1.51
CA TYR A 43 3.38 3.08 0.44
C TYR A 43 2.80 4.42 0.88
N GLN A 44 3.43 5.00 1.89
CA GLN A 44 3.54 6.45 1.93
C GLN A 44 5.00 6.81 1.75
N ARG A 45 5.24 7.75 0.86
CA ARG A 45 6.53 8.42 0.76
C ARG A 45 6.82 9.04 2.13
N ARG A 46 7.88 8.57 2.79
CA ARG A 46 8.38 9.20 4.03
C ARG A 46 9.09 10.53 3.76
N SER A 47 9.54 10.71 2.52
CA SER A 47 10.27 11.88 2.06
C SER A 47 9.62 12.45 0.79
N PRO A 48 9.66 13.79 0.61
CA PRO A 48 9.17 14.43 -0.61
C PRO A 48 9.77 13.83 -1.88
N ILE A 49 9.05 13.99 -2.99
CA ILE A 49 9.56 13.61 -4.32
C ILE A 49 10.84 14.39 -4.58
N ARG A 50 12.00 13.72 -4.63
CA ARG A 50 13.23 14.36 -5.10
C ARG A 50 13.03 14.72 -6.57
N ARG A 51 13.02 16.02 -6.89
CA ARG A 51 13.01 16.55 -8.26
C ARG A 51 14.37 17.18 -8.53
N PRO A 52 15.46 16.38 -8.69
CA PRO A 52 16.75 16.96 -9.02
C PRO A 52 16.60 17.62 -10.40
N LYS A 53 16.87 18.93 -10.45
CA LYS A 53 17.03 19.62 -11.73
C LYS A 53 18.42 19.27 -12.27
N LEU A 54 18.57 19.28 -13.59
CA LEU A 54 19.90 19.36 -14.20
C LEU A 54 20.61 20.56 -13.60
N ASP A 55 21.88 20.37 -13.26
CA ASP A 55 22.72 21.48 -12.85
C ASP A 55 22.88 22.47 -14.02
N ALA A 56 23.41 23.65 -13.74
CA ALA A 56 23.73 24.59 -14.80
C ALA A 56 24.60 23.91 -15.88
N PHE A 57 24.38 24.25 -17.15
CA PHE A 57 25.16 23.67 -18.24
C PHE A 57 26.66 23.93 -18.02
N VAL A 58 27.45 22.86 -17.96
CA VAL A 58 28.91 22.94 -17.94
C VAL A 58 29.41 22.52 -19.33
N SER A 59 30.12 23.44 -20.00
CA SER A 59 30.56 23.24 -21.38
C SER A 59 31.71 22.23 -21.53
N THR A 60 32.40 21.91 -20.43
CA THR A 60 33.59 21.06 -20.43
C THR A 60 33.61 20.21 -19.16
N ILE A 61 33.97 18.93 -19.30
CA ILE A 61 34.20 18.02 -18.18
C ILE A 61 35.70 17.69 -18.24
N ASP A 62 36.41 17.95 -17.13
CA ASP A 62 37.81 17.54 -16.94
C ASP A 62 37.93 16.02 -16.70
#